data_AF-A0A7W7Q7E6-F1
#
_entry.id   AF-A0A7W7Q7E6-F1
#
_cell.length_a   1.000
_cell.length_b   1.000
_cell.length_c   1.000
_cell.angle_alpha   90.00
_cell.angle_beta   90.00
_cell.angle_gamma   90.00
#
_symmetry.space_group_name_H-M   'P 1'
#
loop_
_entity.id
_entity.type
_entity.pdbx_description
1 polymer ?
#
loop_
_entity_poly.entity_id
_entity_poly.type
_entity_poly.pdbx_seq_one_letter_code
_entity_poly.pdbx_strand_id
1 'polypeptide(L)'
;MSHPLGALADNMAAYAIYATAQTEMRRAYTLIDAGDLDAAANEIESAAHAAEVLAKASTELDRIAHWRRVADARQRFVDQLKAEKAAA
;
A
#
# COMPACT_ATOMS: atom_id res chain seq x y z
N MET A 1 -19.97 -22.45 -10.77
CA MET A 1 -19.58 -21.53 -11.87
C MET A 1 -19.68 -20.11 -11.34
N SER A 2 -18.60 -19.34 -11.36
CA SER A 2 -18.62 -17.94 -10.92
C SER A 2 -19.42 -17.09 -11.92
N HIS A 3 -20.15 -16.09 -11.40
CA HIS A 3 -20.93 -15.18 -12.23
C HIS A 3 -19.99 -14.27 -13.04
N PRO A 4 -20.28 -13.94 -14.32
CA PRO A 4 -19.43 -13.07 -15.14
C PRO A 4 -19.14 -11.69 -14.51
N LEU A 5 -20.05 -11.22 -13.65
CA LEU A 5 -19.91 -9.97 -12.90
C LEU A 5 -18.91 -10.06 -11.75
N GLY A 6 -18.56 -11.26 -11.27
CA GLY A 6 -17.58 -11.46 -10.21
C GLY A 6 -16.20 -10.93 -10.60
N ALA A 7 -15.71 -11.31 -11.78
CA ALA A 7 -14.41 -10.83 -12.28
C ALA A 7 -14.38 -9.30 -12.51
N LEU A 8 -15.51 -8.70 -12.90
CA LEU A 8 -15.61 -7.25 -13.05
C LEU A 8 -15.61 -6.53 -11.70
N ALA A 9 -16.33 -7.07 -10.71
CA ALA A 9 -16.34 -6.54 -9.35
C ALA A 9 -14.96 -6.67 -8.67
N ASP A 10 -14.28 -7.79 -8.86
CA ASP A 10 -12.91 -8.01 -8.35
C ASP A 10 -11.93 -7.00 -8.96
N ASN A 11 -12.04 -6.72 -10.27
CA ASN A 11 -11.23 -5.71 -10.94
C ASN A 11 -11.53 -4.29 -10.43
N MET A 12 -12.80 -3.95 -10.19
CA MET A 12 -13.19 -2.65 -9.62
C MET A 12 -12.66 -2.48 -8.19
N ALA A 13 -12.74 -3.53 -7.37
CA ALA A 13 -12.21 -3.53 -6.01
C ALA A 13 -10.68 -3.36 -6.01
N ALA A 14 -9.96 -4.09 -6.87
CA ALA A 14 -8.52 -3.94 -7.03
C ALA A 14 -8.12 -2.52 -7.45
N TYR A 15 -8.88 -1.92 -8.38
CA TYR A 15 -8.65 -0.54 -8.79
C TYR A 15 -8.88 0.45 -7.63
N ALA A 16 -9.97 0.29 -6.87
CA ALA A 16 -10.27 1.14 -5.73
C ALA A 16 -9.17 1.06 -4.66
N ILE A 17 -8.72 -0.15 -4.32
CA ILE A 17 -7.61 -0.38 -3.37
C ILE A 17 -6.34 0.33 -3.86
N TYR A 18 -6.01 0.18 -5.13
CA TYR A 18 -4.84 0.84 -5.70
C TYR A 18 -4.93 2.38 -5.67
N ALA A 19 -6.09 2.94 -6.04
CA ALA A 19 -6.32 4.38 -6.04
C ALA A 19 -6.25 4.98 -4.63
N THR A 20 -6.79 4.28 -3.63
CA THR A 20 -6.67 4.67 -2.22
C THR A 20 -5.22 4.66 -1.78
N ALA A 21 -4.47 3.58 -2.06
CA ALA A 21 -3.06 3.49 -1.71
C ALA A 21 -2.20 4.59 -2.36
N GLN A 22 -2.52 5.02 -3.59
CA GLN A 22 -1.85 6.17 -4.20
C GLN A 22 -2.15 7.49 -3.47
N THR A 23 -3.38 7.65 -2.99
CA THR A 23 -3.81 8.84 -2.25
C THR A 23 -3.13 8.91 -0.89
N GLU A 24 -3.08 7.79 -0.15
CA GLU A 24 -2.35 7.65 1.12
C GLU A 24 -0.87 7.97 0.94
N MET A 25 -0.22 7.43 -0.09
CA MET A 25 1.19 7.74 -0.40
C MET A 25 1.41 9.23 -0.67
N ARG A 26 0.52 9.88 -1.43
CA ARG A 26 0.62 11.33 -1.68
C ARG A 26 0.50 12.12 -0.39
N ARG A 27 -0.43 11.74 0.48
CA ARG A 27 -0.63 12.35 1.79
C ARG A 27 0.58 12.15 2.70
N ALA A 28 1.15 10.94 2.70
CA ALA A 28 2.36 10.63 3.46
C ALA A 28 3.52 11.56 3.10
N TYR A 29 3.76 11.83 1.80
CA TYR A 29 4.80 12.77 1.39
C TYR A 29 4.56 14.18 1.94
N THR A 30 3.31 14.67 1.90
CA THR A 30 2.98 15.98 2.49
C THR A 30 3.21 16.01 4.00
N LEU A 31 2.96 14.91 4.72
CA LEU A 31 3.19 14.80 6.16
C LEU A 31 4.68 14.75 6.50
N ILE A 32 5.50 14.07 5.68
CA ILE A 32 6.97 14.08 5.80
C ILE A 32 7.51 15.49 5.64
N ASP A 33 7.07 16.21 4.61
CA ASP A 33 7.49 17.60 4.37
C ASP A 33 7.09 18.54 5.53
N ALA A 34 5.99 18.23 6.22
CA ALA A 34 5.52 18.94 7.41
C ALA A 34 6.22 18.50 8.72
N GLY A 35 7.05 17.46 8.69
CA GLY A 35 7.72 16.89 9.86
C GLY A 35 6.83 15.97 10.72
N ASP A 36 5.61 15.66 10.29
CA ASP A 36 4.70 14.74 10.98
C ASP A 36 4.98 13.29 10.56
N LEU A 37 6.11 12.77 11.06
CA LEU A 37 6.62 11.45 10.67
C LEU A 37 5.73 10.30 11.18
N ASP A 38 5.01 10.49 12.29
CA ASP A 38 4.08 9.47 12.81
C ASP A 38 2.86 9.31 11.90
N ALA A 39 2.24 10.43 11.52
CA ALA A 39 1.12 10.38 10.59
C ALA A 39 1.57 9.86 9.22
N ALA A 40 2.75 10.27 8.73
CA ALA A 40 3.31 9.75 7.50
C ALA A 40 3.51 8.22 7.54
N ALA A 41 4.09 7.70 8.63
CA ALA A 41 4.29 6.28 8.81
C ALA A 41 2.98 5.49 8.75
N ASN A 42 1.90 6.00 9.39
CA ASN A 42 0.59 5.36 9.35
C ASN A 42 -0.01 5.29 7.94
N GLU A 43 0.12 6.36 7.15
CA GLU A 43 -0.36 6.39 5.76
C GLU A 43 0.42 5.40 4.87
N ILE A 44 1.74 5.30 5.07
CA ILE A 44 2.58 4.36 4.29
C ILE A 44 2.32 2.91 4.71
N GLU A 45 2.06 2.65 5.99
CA GLU A 45 1.69 1.34 6.51
C GLU A 45 0.33 0.88 5.96
N SER A 46 -0.66 1.79 5.90
CA SER A 46 -1.94 1.53 5.22
C SER A 46 -1.74 1.18 3.74
N ALA A 47 -0.90 1.95 3.04
CA ALA A 47 -0.59 1.70 1.64
C ALA A 47 0.20 0.38 1.44
N ALA A 48 1.03 -0.03 2.40
CA ALA A 48 1.70 -1.32 2.38
C ALA A 48 0.68 -2.46 2.49
N HIS A 49 -0.26 -2.34 3.42
CA HIS A 49 -1.34 -3.31 3.59
C HIS A 49 -2.22 -3.43 2.34
N ALA A 50 -2.56 -2.31 1.70
CA ALA A 50 -3.30 -2.32 0.44
C ALA A 50 -2.56 -3.12 -0.66
N ALA A 51 -1.23 -3.02 -0.74
CA ALA A 51 -0.44 -3.82 -1.67
C ALA A 51 -0.46 -5.32 -1.31
N GLU A 52 -0.44 -5.70 -0.03
CA GLU A 52 -0.62 -7.10 0.36
C GLU A 52 -1.99 -7.66 -0.03
N VAL A 53 -3.06 -6.86 0.12
CA VAL A 53 -4.40 -7.25 -0.31
C VAL A 53 -4.43 -7.49 -1.81
N LEU A 54 -3.81 -6.61 -2.61
CA LEU A 54 -3.68 -6.79 -4.06
C LEU A 54 -2.87 -8.04 -4.43
N ALA A 55 -1.81 -8.35 -3.67
CA ALA A 55 -1.06 -9.59 -3.85
C ALA A 55 -1.93 -10.83 -3.59
N LYS A 56 -2.74 -10.81 -2.52
CA LYS A 56 -3.65 -11.92 -2.16
C LYS A 56 -4.80 -12.11 -3.16
N ALA A 57 -5.28 -11.01 -3.75
CA ALA A 57 -6.34 -11.02 -4.75
C ALA A 57 -5.86 -11.39 -6.17
N SER A 58 -4.54 -11.36 -6.41
CA SER A 58 -3.95 -11.67 -7.72
C SER A 58 -3.82 -13.18 -7.93
N THR A 59 -4.08 -13.64 -9.15
CA THR A 59 -3.86 -15.04 -9.56
C THR A 59 -2.58 -15.23 -10.38
N GLU A 60 -2.07 -14.17 -11.00
CA GLU A 60 -0.85 -14.19 -11.80
C GLU A 60 0.39 -14.03 -10.91
N LEU A 61 1.32 -14.98 -11.00
CA LEU A 61 2.53 -15.01 -10.16
C LEU A 61 3.36 -13.72 -10.24
N ASP A 62 3.49 -13.14 -11.44
CA ASP A 62 4.24 -11.90 -11.66
C ASP A 62 3.58 -10.71 -10.95
N ARG A 63 2.24 -10.64 -10.97
CA ARG A 63 1.47 -9.62 -10.24
C ARG A 63 1.58 -9.80 -8.73
N ILE A 64 1.49 -11.04 -8.25
CA ILE A 64 1.68 -11.36 -6.83
C ILE A 64 3.08 -10.90 -6.36
N ALA A 65 4.12 -11.27 -7.11
CA ALA A 65 5.50 -10.89 -6.80
C ALA A 65 5.72 -9.38 -6.87
N HIS A 66 5.10 -8.70 -7.84
CA HIS A 66 5.13 -7.24 -7.94
C HIS A 66 4.54 -6.59 -6.68
N TRP A 67 3.33 -6.96 -6.29
CA TRP A 67 2.65 -6.35 -5.14
C TRP A 67 3.35 -6.64 -3.81
N ARG A 68 3.90 -7.85 -3.62
CA ARG A 68 4.72 -8.15 -2.44
C ARG A 68 5.95 -7.26 -2.34
N ARG A 69 6.68 -7.05 -3.45
CA ARG A 69 7.83 -6.12 -3.46
C ARG A 69 7.43 -4.70 -3.09
N VAL A 70 6.25 -4.24 -3.53
CA VAL A 70 5.72 -2.92 -3.17
C VAL A 70 5.41 -2.84 -1.67
N ALA A 71 4.73 -3.85 -1.11
CA ALA A 71 4.46 -3.92 0.32
C ALA A 71 5.76 -3.91 1.14
N ASP A 72 6.72 -4.76 0.80
CA ASP A 72 8.02 -4.86 1.49
C ASP A 72 8.83 -3.56 1.40
N ALA A 73 8.78 -2.85 0.27
CA ALA A 73 9.46 -1.57 0.13
C ALA A 73 8.83 -0.49 1.01
N ARG A 74 7.49 -0.43 1.07
CA ARG A 74 6.76 0.51 1.92
C ARG A 74 6.98 0.21 3.40
N GLN A 75 6.94 -1.06 3.80
CA GLN A 75 7.18 -1.45 5.19
C GLN A 75 8.60 -1.07 5.64
N ARG A 76 9.61 -1.36 4.82
CA ARG A 76 11.00 -0.94 5.13
C ARG A 76 11.14 0.57 5.31
N PHE A 77 10.38 1.35 4.53
CA PHE A 77 10.38 2.80 4.68
C PHE A 77 9.71 3.25 5.99
N VAL A 78 8.60 2.61 6.39
CA VAL A 78 7.96 2.84 7.69
C VAL A 78 8.93 2.52 8.83
N ASP A 79 9.64 1.40 8.74
CA ASP A 79 10.61 1.00 9.76
C ASP A 79 11.76 2.02 9.86
N GLN A 80 12.22 2.57 8.73
CA GLN A 80 13.22 3.64 8.69
C GLN A 80 12.71 4.95 9.32
N LEU A 81 11.51 5.40 8.97
CA LEU A 81 10.89 6.59 9.58
C LEU A 81 10.78 6.46 11.10
N LYS A 82 10.32 5.30 11.58
CA LYS A 82 10.20 5.01 13.02
C LYS A 82 11.58 5.01 13.71
N ALA A 83 12.62 4.52 13.04
CA ALA A 83 13.98 4.53 13.56
C ALA A 83 14.59 5.95 13.60
N GLU A 84 14.39 6.75 12.56
CA GLU A 84 14.85 8.16 12.53
C GLU A 84 14.21 8.98 13.65
N LYS A 85 12.91 8.79 13.89
CA LYS A 85 12.20 9.40 15.02
C LYS A 85 12.82 9.00 16.37
N ALA A 86 13.18 7.73 16.56
CA ALA A 86 13.75 7.26 17.82
C ALA A 86 15.17 7.82 18.09
N ALA A 87 15.86 8.30 17.05
CA ALA A 87 17.18 8.89 17.14
C ALA A 87 17.17 10.43 17.34
N ALA A 88 16.02 11.08 17.13
CA ALA A 88 15.81 12.52 17.29
C ALA A 88 15.35 12.88 18.70
#